data_AF-X0VJQ9-F1
#
_entry.id   AF-X0VJQ9-F1
#
_cell.length_a   1.000
_cell.length_b   1.000
_cell.length_c   1.000
_cell.angle_alpha   90.00
_cell.angle_beta   90.00
_cell.angle_gamma   90.00
#
_symmetry.space_group_name_H-M   'P 1'
#
loop_
_entity.id
_entity.type
_entity.pdbx_description
1 polymer ?
#
loop_
_entity_poly.entity_id
_entity_poly.type
_entity_poly.pdbx_seq_one_letter_code
_entity_poly.pdbx_strand_id
1 'polypeptide(L)'
;GQAQLIMLVIAIIAAILAPIMAYLLYFALSRRREYLADAGAARLTRYPEGLAGALEKIANDKSPQLAAVNKVTAPMYIVNPFKKKKQMKLSDLTSTHPPISERVKILRNMTHGASFKDYSDSFSSVTKTKTVIPPAALTKEAVALRQAGAEAKKKQRRQTQMRQVGDIMRRVNQFVFLTCLCGLKLKIPPNFKGKSVACPRCKRKLDLPKK
;
A
#
# COMPACT_ATOMS: atom_id res chain seq x y z
N GLY A 1 -48.30 20.64 24.31
CA GLY A 1 -49.19 21.06 23.19
C GLY A 1 -48.75 20.43 21.87
N GLN A 2 -49.55 20.52 20.81
CA GLN A 2 -49.23 19.92 19.49
C GLN A 2 -47.86 20.38 18.94
N ALA A 3 -47.45 21.63 19.19
CA ALA A 3 -46.12 22.14 18.87
C ALA A 3 -44.97 21.37 19.53
N GLN A 4 -45.16 20.89 20.77
CA GLN A 4 -44.15 20.12 21.50
C GLN A 4 -44.00 18.70 20.94
N LEU A 5 -45.10 18.10 20.45
CA LEU A 5 -45.06 16.82 19.74
C LEU A 5 -44.33 16.95 18.40
N ILE A 6 -44.61 18.00 17.62
CA ILE A 6 -43.91 18.27 16.35
C ILE A 6 -42.41 18.47 16.58
N MET A 7 -42.04 19.28 17.58
CA MET A 7 -40.63 19.48 17.94
C MET A 7 -39.94 18.18 18.38
N LEU A 8 -40.63 17.32 19.12
CA LEU A 8 -40.09 16.03 19.54
C LEU A 8 -39.86 15.09 18.35
N VAL A 9 -40.78 15.05 17.38
CA VAL A 9 -40.60 14.26 16.15
C VAL A 9 -39.42 14.77 15.33
N ILE A 10 -39.30 16.09 15.14
CA ILE A 10 -38.16 16.69 14.43
C ILE A 10 -36.85 16.37 15.15
N ALA A 11 -36.82 16.48 16.48
CA ALA A 11 -35.64 16.18 17.28
C ALA A 11 -35.19 14.71 17.14
N ILE A 12 -36.14 13.76 17.11
CA ILE A 12 -35.83 12.34 16.90
C ILE A 12 -35.29 12.10 15.49
N ILE A 13 -35.92 12.68 14.47
CA ILE A 13 -35.45 12.56 13.08
C ILE A 13 -34.02 13.12 12.95
N ALA A 14 -33.77 14.31 13.51
CA ALA A 14 -32.45 14.93 13.50
C ALA A 14 -31.41 14.09 14.26
N ALA A 15 -31.77 13.53 15.42
CA ALA A 15 -30.89 12.69 16.22
C ALA A 15 -30.44 11.41 15.48
N ILE A 16 -31.27 10.87 14.59
CA ILE A 16 -30.93 9.70 13.77
C ILE A 16 -30.14 10.11 12.51
N LEU A 17 -30.56 11.18 11.82
CA LEU A 17 -29.92 11.61 10.57
C LEU A 17 -28.54 12.25 10.78
N ALA A 18 -28.35 13.02 11.85
CA ALA A 18 -27.09 13.71 12.14
C ALA A 18 -25.86 12.76 12.15
N PRO A 19 -25.84 11.63 12.89
CA PRO A 19 -24.68 10.73 12.90
C PRO A 19 -24.43 10.08 11.53
N ILE A 20 -25.48 9.76 10.77
CA ILE A 20 -25.34 9.18 9.42
C ILE A 20 -24.64 10.19 8.50
N MET A 21 -25.09 11.45 8.51
CA MET A 21 -24.48 12.53 7.74
C MET A 21 -23.02 12.79 8.17
N ALA A 22 -22.73 12.71 9.46
CA ALA A 22 -21.36 12.85 9.98
C ALA A 22 -20.44 11.75 9.44
N TYR A 23 -20.87 10.49 9.41
CA TYR A 23 -20.09 9.39 8.83
C TYR A 23 -19.85 9.57 7.33
N LEU A 24 -20.87 9.98 6.57
CA LEU A 24 -20.72 10.23 5.13
C LEU A 24 -19.72 11.36 4.86
N LEU A 25 -19.79 12.45 5.62
CA LEU A 25 -18.84 13.55 5.53
C LEU A 25 -17.42 13.10 5.91
N TYR A 26 -17.28 12.33 6.98
CA TYR A 26 -15.99 11.77 7.41
C TYR A 26 -15.34 10.92 6.32
N PHE A 27 -16.09 10.00 5.70
CA PHE A 27 -15.58 9.19 4.59
C PHE A 27 -15.25 10.03 3.36
N ALA A 28 -16.07 11.03 3.03
CA ALA A 28 -15.81 11.94 1.91
C ALA A 28 -14.52 12.76 2.12
N LEU A 29 -14.32 13.31 3.32
CA LEU A 29 -13.11 14.06 3.67
C LEU A 29 -11.87 13.17 3.68
N SER A 30 -11.99 11.96 4.21
CA SER A 30 -10.89 10.99 4.22
C SER A 30 -10.46 10.63 2.79
N ARG A 31 -11.41 10.33 1.89
CA ARG A 31 -11.11 10.07 0.48
C ARG A 31 -10.49 11.27 -0.24
N ARG A 32 -11.00 12.48 0.02
CA ARG A 32 -10.46 13.74 -0.52
C ARG A 32 -9.00 13.95 -0.12
N ARG A 33 -8.63 13.67 1.14
CA ARG A 33 -7.25 13.78 1.63
C ARG A 33 -6.31 12.83 0.91
N GLU A 34 -6.72 11.59 0.63
CA GLU A 34 -5.90 10.62 -0.11
C GLU A 34 -5.58 11.09 -1.52
N TYR A 35 -6.57 11.59 -2.26
CA TYR A 35 -6.34 12.10 -3.61
C TYR A 35 -5.46 13.35 -3.64
N LEU A 36 -5.56 14.22 -2.64
CA LEU A 36 -4.66 15.38 -2.50
C LEU A 36 -3.25 14.95 -2.12
N ALA A 37 -3.10 13.91 -1.29
CA ALA A 37 -1.80 13.33 -0.96
C ALA A 37 -1.13 12.72 -2.20
N ASP A 38 -1.88 12.01 -3.04
CA ASP A 38 -1.39 11.48 -4.32
C ASP A 38 -0.95 12.58 -5.28
N ALA A 39 -1.77 13.63 -5.43
CA ALA A 39 -1.44 14.78 -6.27
C ALA A 39 -0.16 15.48 -5.79
N GLY A 40 -0.06 15.71 -4.48
CA GLY A 40 1.14 16.30 -3.86
C GLY A 40 2.37 15.42 -4.04
N ALA A 41 2.25 14.11 -3.80
CA ALA A 41 3.34 13.17 -3.98
C ALA A 41 3.79 13.08 -5.45
N ALA A 42 2.84 13.04 -6.40
CA ALA A 42 3.14 13.02 -7.82
C ALA A 42 3.92 14.28 -8.23
N ARG A 43 3.46 15.46 -7.77
CA ARG A 43 4.12 16.74 -8.02
C ARG A 43 5.53 16.81 -7.43
N LEU A 44 5.69 16.41 -6.17
CA LEU A 44 6.98 16.46 -5.47
C LEU A 44 8.00 15.45 -6.03
N THR A 45 7.57 14.22 -6.26
CA THR A 45 8.46 13.14 -6.74
C THR A 45 8.71 13.21 -8.25
N ARG A 46 7.82 13.91 -8.97
CA ARG A 46 7.74 13.98 -10.42
C ARG A 46 7.67 12.59 -11.07
N TYR A 47 7.22 11.56 -10.35
CA TYR A 47 7.30 10.17 -10.81
C TYR A 47 6.01 9.38 -10.53
N PRO A 48 4.92 9.70 -11.25
CA PRO A 48 3.60 9.11 -11.01
C PRO A 48 3.58 7.59 -11.25
N GLU A 49 4.31 7.08 -12.25
CA GLU A 49 4.41 5.63 -12.49
C GLU A 49 5.06 4.90 -11.31
N GLY A 50 6.06 5.50 -10.67
CA GLY A 50 6.68 4.93 -9.47
C GLY A 50 5.71 4.86 -8.29
N LEU A 51 4.86 5.89 -8.13
CA LEU A 51 3.82 5.91 -7.10
C LEU A 51 2.75 4.86 -7.38
N ALA A 52 2.31 4.72 -8.63
CA ALA A 52 1.37 3.68 -9.05
C ALA A 52 1.92 2.28 -8.72
N GLY A 53 3.18 2.00 -9.09
CA GLY A 53 3.84 0.74 -8.77
C GLY A 53 4.05 0.50 -7.26
N ALA A 54 4.23 1.56 -6.47
CA ALA A 54 4.29 1.45 -5.01
C ALA A 54 2.93 1.06 -4.42
N LEU A 55 1.85 1.71 -4.88
CA LEU A 55 0.48 1.38 -4.46
C LEU A 55 0.10 -0.05 -4.83
N GLU A 56 0.48 -0.54 -6.01
CA GLU A 56 0.25 -1.94 -6.40
C GLU A 56 1.00 -2.93 -5.51
N LYS A 57 2.25 -2.61 -5.12
CA LYS A 57 2.99 -3.46 -4.18
C LYS A 57 2.31 -3.51 -2.82
N ILE A 58 1.81 -2.37 -2.32
CA ILE A 58 1.08 -2.32 -1.05
C ILE A 58 -0.24 -3.09 -1.15
N ALA A 59 -0.98 -2.94 -2.26
CA ALA A 59 -2.23 -3.66 -2.48
C ALA A 59 -2.06 -5.19 -2.52
N ASN A 60 -0.90 -5.66 -2.99
CA ASN A 60 -0.54 -7.07 -3.10
C ASN A 60 0.16 -7.63 -1.85
N ASP A 61 0.40 -6.81 -0.81
CA ASP A 61 1.01 -7.28 0.42
C ASP A 61 0.06 -8.25 1.14
N LYS A 62 0.57 -9.46 1.40
CA LYS A 62 -0.17 -10.55 2.08
C LYS A 62 0.07 -10.57 3.59
N SER A 63 0.86 -9.62 4.10
CA SER A 63 1.17 -9.50 5.53
C SER A 63 -0.13 -9.54 6.35
N PRO A 64 -0.12 -10.25 7.50
CA PRO A 64 -1.30 -10.34 8.36
C PRO A 64 -1.75 -8.94 8.78
N GLN A 65 -3.06 -8.79 8.99
CA GLN A 65 -3.63 -7.58 9.59
C GLN A 65 -2.77 -7.16 10.78
N LEU A 66 -2.44 -5.87 10.83
CA LEU A 66 -1.66 -5.31 11.92
C LEU A 66 -2.30 -5.74 13.24
N ALA A 67 -1.50 -6.37 14.11
CA ALA A 67 -2.00 -7.05 15.32
C ALA A 67 -2.74 -6.11 16.29
N ALA A 68 -2.43 -4.81 16.25
CA ALA A 68 -3.13 -3.77 16.99
C ALA A 68 -3.22 -2.50 16.15
N VAL A 69 -4.45 -2.09 15.79
CA VAL A 69 -4.71 -0.82 15.10
C VAL A 69 -5.85 -0.10 15.78
N ASN A 70 -5.61 1.15 16.17
CA ASN A 70 -6.66 2.03 16.68
C ASN A 70 -7.48 2.61 15.51
N LYS A 71 -8.81 2.62 15.62
CA LYS A 71 -9.70 3.26 14.63
C LYS A 71 -9.38 4.75 14.44
N VAL A 72 -8.91 5.42 15.48
CA VAL A 72 -8.54 6.84 15.46
C VAL A 72 -7.33 7.09 14.55
N THR A 73 -6.37 6.16 14.49
CA THR A 73 -5.16 6.32 13.68
C THR A 73 -5.33 5.80 12.25
N ALA A 74 -6.48 5.22 11.91
CA ALA A 74 -6.75 4.67 10.59
C ALA A 74 -6.49 5.64 9.42
N PRO A 75 -6.84 6.95 9.51
CA PRO A 75 -6.54 7.93 8.46
C PRO A 75 -5.07 8.26 8.26
N MET A 76 -4.17 7.75 9.12
CA MET A 76 -2.72 7.94 9.00
C MET A 76 -2.07 6.81 8.19
N TYR A 77 -2.80 5.76 7.86
CA TYR A 77 -2.30 4.63 7.07
C TYR A 77 -2.51 4.87 5.57
N ILE A 78 -1.56 4.39 4.76
CA ILE A 78 -1.60 4.49 3.29
C ILE A 78 -2.75 3.66 2.71
N VAL A 79 -3.12 2.56 3.38
CA VAL A 79 -4.20 1.65 3.00
C VAL A 79 -5.05 1.31 4.21
N ASN A 80 -6.32 0.99 3.98
CA ASN A 80 -7.26 0.63 5.05
C ASN A 80 -6.70 -0.51 5.92
N PRO A 81 -6.33 -0.26 7.18
CA PRO A 81 -5.71 -1.26 8.04
C PRO A 81 -6.68 -2.35 8.50
N PHE A 82 -8.00 -2.13 8.34
CA PHE A 82 -9.06 -3.08 8.71
C PHE A 82 -9.52 -3.98 7.57
N LYS A 83 -8.78 -4.03 6.44
CA LYS A 83 -9.15 -4.81 5.25
C LYS A 83 -9.26 -6.31 5.59
N LYS A 84 -10.47 -6.89 5.52
CA LYS A 84 -10.70 -8.33 5.70
C LYS A 84 -10.44 -9.08 4.40
N LYS A 85 -9.71 -10.21 4.46
CA LYS A 85 -9.25 -11.06 3.32
C LYS A 85 -10.31 -11.48 2.28
N LYS A 86 -11.62 -11.27 2.51
CA LYS A 86 -12.72 -11.75 1.67
C LYS A 86 -13.68 -10.67 1.15
N GLN A 87 -13.42 -9.39 1.39
CA GLN A 87 -14.33 -8.32 1.01
C GLN A 87 -13.64 -7.40 0.01
N MET A 88 -13.94 -7.57 -1.28
CA MET A 88 -13.35 -6.80 -2.39
C MET A 88 -14.42 -6.13 -3.26
N LYS A 89 -15.70 -6.10 -2.83
CA LYS A 89 -16.79 -5.47 -3.59
C LYS A 89 -17.75 -4.61 -2.76
N LEU A 90 -18.10 -5.04 -1.54
CA LEU A 90 -18.98 -4.25 -0.63
C LEU A 90 -18.23 -3.39 0.39
N SER A 91 -16.93 -3.64 0.60
CA SER A 91 -16.07 -2.86 1.50
C SER A 91 -15.73 -1.47 0.95
N ASP A 92 -16.00 -1.20 -0.31
CA ASP A 92 -15.55 0.01 -0.99
C ASP A 92 -16.43 1.23 -0.63
N LEU A 93 -17.70 0.98 -0.29
CA LEU A 93 -18.64 2.02 0.13
C LEU A 93 -18.40 2.50 1.58
N THR A 94 -17.90 1.62 2.45
CA THR A 94 -17.60 1.92 3.87
C THR A 94 -16.10 2.07 4.15
N SER A 95 -15.26 2.06 3.12
CA SER A 95 -13.82 2.26 3.28
C SER A 95 -13.48 3.72 3.56
N THR A 96 -12.58 3.92 4.52
CA THR A 96 -11.98 5.23 4.84
C THR A 96 -11.05 5.74 3.74
N HIS A 97 -10.70 4.90 2.75
CA HIS A 97 -9.84 5.25 1.63
C HIS A 97 -10.54 4.93 0.31
N PRO A 98 -10.22 5.66 -0.78
CA PRO A 98 -10.69 5.29 -2.10
C PRO A 98 -10.02 3.99 -2.56
N PRO A 99 -10.65 3.25 -3.49
CA PRO A 99 -10.08 2.01 -3.99
C PRO A 99 -8.70 2.26 -4.62
N ILE A 100 -7.71 1.44 -4.25
CA ILE A 100 -6.32 1.59 -4.72
C ILE A 100 -6.24 1.51 -6.25
N SER A 101 -7.09 0.68 -6.87
CA SER A 101 -7.17 0.54 -8.33
C SER A 101 -7.51 1.86 -9.03
N GLU A 102 -8.35 2.70 -8.44
CA GLU A 102 -8.71 4.01 -8.97
C GLU A 102 -7.53 4.99 -8.86
N ARG A 103 -6.87 5.03 -7.71
CA ARG A 103 -5.65 5.83 -7.50
C ARG A 103 -4.54 5.47 -8.48
N VAL A 104 -4.29 4.17 -8.68
CA VAL A 104 -3.32 3.65 -9.65
C VAL A 104 -3.67 4.09 -11.06
N LYS A 105 -4.94 4.00 -11.47
CA LYS A 105 -5.39 4.47 -12.78
C LYS A 105 -5.17 5.97 -12.98
N ILE A 106 -5.48 6.78 -11.97
CA ILE A 106 -5.27 8.23 -12.03
C ILE A 106 -3.79 8.54 -12.24
N LEU A 107 -2.90 7.95 -11.44
CA LEU A 107 -1.46 8.17 -11.53
C LEU A 107 -0.88 7.70 -12.88
N ARG A 108 -1.31 6.55 -13.39
CA ARG A 108 -0.85 6.05 -14.71
C ARG A 108 -1.32 6.91 -15.89
N ASN A 109 -2.45 7.58 -15.75
CA ASN A 109 -2.95 8.50 -16.77
C ASN A 109 -2.16 9.83 -16.82
N MET A 110 -1.27 10.09 -15.85
CA MET A 110 -0.42 11.29 -15.84
C MET A 110 0.81 11.11 -16.74
N THR A 111 0.60 11.17 -18.05
CA THR A 111 1.64 10.98 -19.07
C THR A 111 2.34 12.27 -19.50
N HIS A 112 1.67 13.42 -19.37
CA HIS A 112 2.13 14.70 -19.94
C HIS A 112 2.86 15.61 -18.94
N GLY A 113 2.77 15.32 -17.64
CA GLY A 113 3.37 16.13 -16.59
C GLY A 113 2.98 15.67 -15.20
N ALA A 114 3.63 16.26 -14.19
CA ALA A 114 3.37 16.03 -12.78
C ALA A 114 2.75 17.26 -12.08
N SER A 115 2.19 18.21 -12.83
CA SER A 115 1.54 19.37 -12.23
C SER A 115 0.21 18.99 -11.56
N PHE A 116 -0.29 19.88 -10.70
CA PHE A 116 -1.63 19.72 -10.14
C PHE A 116 -2.72 19.73 -11.21
N LYS A 117 -2.51 20.45 -12.32
CA LYS A 117 -3.42 20.43 -13.45
C LYS A 117 -3.44 19.05 -14.12
N ASP A 118 -2.28 18.46 -14.38
CA ASP A 118 -2.19 17.12 -15.00
C ASP A 118 -2.87 16.05 -14.15
N TYR A 119 -2.70 16.13 -12.82
CA TYR A 119 -3.40 15.26 -11.89
C TYR A 119 -4.92 15.49 -11.93
N SER A 120 -5.36 16.75 -11.95
CA SER A 120 -6.78 17.12 -12.03
C SER A 120 -7.44 16.56 -13.30
N ASP A 121 -6.77 16.70 -14.44
CA ASP A 121 -7.27 16.22 -15.74
C ASP A 121 -7.37 14.68 -15.75
N SER A 122 -6.35 14.01 -15.19
CA SER A 122 -6.32 12.56 -15.02
C SER A 122 -7.41 12.07 -14.04
N PHE A 123 -7.64 12.82 -12.96
CA PHE A 123 -8.68 12.51 -11.97
C PHE A 123 -10.07 12.57 -12.59
N SER A 124 -10.39 13.65 -13.30
CA SER A 124 -11.70 13.80 -13.94
C SER A 124 -11.93 12.80 -15.07
N SER A 125 -10.86 12.36 -15.75
CA SER A 125 -10.96 11.34 -16.80
C SER A 125 -11.35 9.96 -16.25
N VAL A 126 -10.83 9.60 -15.06
CA VAL A 126 -11.07 8.31 -14.39
C VAL A 126 -12.36 8.30 -13.58
N THR A 127 -12.57 9.30 -12.71
CA THR A 127 -13.66 9.29 -11.74
C THR A 127 -14.97 9.85 -12.30
N LYS A 128 -14.91 10.53 -13.46
CA LYS A 128 -16.03 11.28 -14.07
C LYS A 128 -16.64 12.34 -13.14
N THR A 129 -15.89 12.76 -12.11
CA THR A 129 -16.33 13.80 -11.17
C THR A 129 -15.44 15.05 -11.25
N LYS A 130 -15.91 16.13 -10.62
CA LYS A 130 -15.15 17.38 -10.50
C LYS A 130 -13.87 17.14 -9.70
N THR A 131 -12.82 17.88 -10.06
CA THR A 131 -11.50 17.77 -9.44
C THR A 131 -11.52 17.99 -7.93
N VAL A 132 -10.62 17.28 -7.24
CA VAL A 132 -10.41 17.39 -5.79
C VAL A 132 -9.54 18.61 -5.45
N ILE A 133 -8.76 19.08 -6.42
CA ILE A 133 -7.76 20.14 -6.27
C ILE A 133 -8.45 21.50 -6.21
N PRO A 134 -8.11 22.37 -5.24
CA PRO A 134 -8.67 23.73 -5.17
C PRO A 134 -8.34 24.53 -6.44
N PRO A 135 -9.26 25.38 -6.94
CA PRO A 135 -9.02 26.19 -8.14
C PRO A 135 -7.75 27.05 -8.04
N ALA A 136 -7.44 27.55 -6.85
CA ALA A 136 -6.24 28.35 -6.58
C ALA A 136 -4.92 27.59 -6.85
N ALA A 137 -4.93 26.26 -6.83
CA ALA A 137 -3.76 25.42 -7.08
C ALA A 137 -3.66 24.94 -8.54
N LEU A 138 -4.63 25.25 -9.41
CA LEU A 138 -4.66 24.86 -10.82
C LEU A 138 -3.90 25.86 -11.72
N THR A 139 -2.69 26.21 -11.31
CA THR A 139 -1.80 27.04 -12.12
C THR A 139 -1.25 26.24 -13.30
N LYS A 140 -1.02 26.91 -14.44
CA LYS A 140 -0.34 26.32 -15.61
C LYS A 140 1.16 26.28 -15.34
N GLU A 141 1.58 25.40 -14.45
CA GLU A 141 2.99 25.12 -14.16
C GLU A 141 3.43 23.87 -14.93
N ALA A 142 4.49 23.96 -15.73
CA ALA A 142 5.02 22.82 -16.47
C ALA A 142 5.99 22.03 -15.58
N VAL A 143 5.50 20.98 -14.93
CA VAL A 143 6.34 20.09 -14.10
C VAL A 143 6.69 18.83 -14.89
N ALA A 144 7.93 18.75 -15.38
CA ALA A 144 8.40 17.61 -16.16
C ALA A 144 8.49 16.32 -15.33
N LEU A 145 8.20 15.19 -15.99
CA LEU A 145 8.31 13.86 -15.38
C LEU A 145 9.78 13.46 -15.19
N ARG A 146 10.09 12.93 -14.00
CA ARG A 146 11.38 12.33 -13.65
C ARG A 146 11.38 10.86 -14.08
N GLN A 147 12.48 10.42 -14.68
CA GLN A 147 12.68 9.01 -15.02
C GLN A 147 13.03 8.15 -13.79
N ALA A 148 12.82 6.84 -13.90
CA ALA A 148 13.23 5.87 -12.89
C ALA A 148 14.75 6.00 -12.60
N GLY A 149 15.12 6.17 -11.33
CA GLY A 149 16.53 6.28 -10.96
C GLY A 149 17.25 4.94 -11.11
N ALA A 150 18.37 4.90 -11.84
CA ALA A 150 19.25 3.73 -11.99
C ALA A 150 19.83 3.21 -10.66
N GLU A 151 19.76 4.04 -9.61
CA GLU A 151 20.34 3.80 -8.30
C GLU A 151 19.70 2.62 -7.55
N ALA A 152 18.39 2.39 -7.72
CA ALA A 152 17.70 1.23 -7.15
C ALA A 152 18.27 -0.10 -7.70
N LYS A 153 18.61 -0.12 -9.00
CA LYS A 153 19.22 -1.28 -9.67
C LYS A 153 20.65 -1.52 -9.17
N LYS A 154 21.42 -0.45 -8.91
CA LYS A 154 22.79 -0.52 -8.36
C LYS A 154 22.82 -1.06 -6.93
N LYS A 155 21.90 -0.61 -6.06
CA LYS A 155 21.81 -1.08 -4.66
C LYS A 155 21.39 -2.55 -4.59
N GLN A 156 20.43 -2.98 -5.41
CA GLN A 156 20.02 -4.37 -5.51
C GLN A 156 21.15 -5.27 -6.04
N ARG A 157 21.92 -4.81 -7.05
CA ARG A 157 23.09 -5.53 -7.57
C ARG A 157 24.18 -5.69 -6.50
N ARG A 158 24.50 -4.63 -5.75
CA ARG A 158 25.49 -4.67 -4.66
C ARG A 158 25.06 -5.61 -3.53
N GLN A 159 23.79 -5.58 -3.12
CA GLN A 159 23.29 -6.48 -2.09
C GLN A 159 23.32 -7.94 -2.54
N THR A 160 22.95 -8.22 -3.79
CA THR A 160 23.04 -9.57 -4.36
C THR A 160 24.49 -10.05 -4.47
N GLN A 161 25.41 -9.18 -4.89
CA GLN A 161 26.84 -9.47 -4.94
C GLN A 161 27.42 -9.78 -3.55
N MET A 162 27.08 -8.99 -2.52
CA MET A 162 27.48 -9.28 -1.14
C MET A 162 26.91 -10.61 -0.63
N ARG A 163 25.66 -10.95 -0.98
CA ARG A 163 25.08 -12.26 -0.64
C ARG A 163 25.82 -13.41 -1.34
N GLN A 164 26.16 -13.25 -2.61
CA GLN A 164 26.92 -14.25 -3.38
C GLN A 164 28.32 -14.46 -2.79
N VAL A 165 29.03 -13.37 -2.47
CA VAL A 165 30.34 -13.45 -1.81
C VAL A 165 30.23 -14.16 -0.45
N GLY A 166 29.21 -13.83 0.34
CA GLY A 166 28.96 -14.52 1.61
C GLY A 166 28.65 -16.01 1.45
N ASP A 167 27.98 -16.42 0.37
CA ASP A 167 27.72 -17.83 0.06
C ASP A 167 28.99 -18.58 -0.37
N ILE A 168 29.87 -17.92 -1.12
CA ILE A 168 31.17 -18.47 -1.50
C ILE A 168 32.03 -18.69 -0.25
N MET A 169 32.17 -17.67 0.61
CA MET A 169 32.94 -17.77 1.85
C MET A 169 32.43 -18.89 2.76
N ARG A 170 31.11 -19.11 2.80
CA ARG A 170 30.51 -20.22 3.56
C ARG A 170 30.81 -21.59 2.95
N ARG A 171 30.85 -21.73 1.61
CA ARG A 171 31.30 -22.99 0.97
C ARG A 171 32.76 -23.31 1.29
N VAL A 172 33.63 -22.29 1.28
CA VAL A 172 35.05 -22.45 1.64
C VAL A 172 35.17 -22.93 3.09
N ASN A 173 34.35 -22.39 4.00
CA ASN A 173 34.26 -22.84 5.40
C ASN A 173 33.41 -24.11 5.59
N GLN A 174 33.28 -24.95 4.56
CA GLN A 174 32.62 -26.27 4.61
C GLN A 174 31.15 -26.24 5.07
N PHE A 175 30.41 -25.16 4.82
CA PHE A 175 28.96 -25.15 5.05
C PHE A 175 28.25 -26.02 4.02
N VAL A 176 27.28 -26.80 4.48
CA VAL A 176 26.39 -27.59 3.62
C VAL A 176 25.17 -26.75 3.25
N PHE A 177 24.84 -26.70 1.95
CA PHE A 177 23.68 -25.99 1.43
C PHE A 177 22.60 -26.99 1.03
N LEU A 178 21.53 -27.09 1.82
CA LEU A 178 20.40 -27.96 1.51
C LEU A 178 19.23 -27.14 0.97
N THR A 179 18.61 -27.60 -0.12
CA THR A 179 17.40 -26.99 -0.66
C THR A 179 16.21 -27.85 -0.28
N CYS A 180 15.28 -27.29 0.50
CA CYS A 180 14.04 -27.97 0.84
C CYS A 180 13.05 -27.91 -0.33
N LEU A 181 12.15 -28.89 -0.42
CA LEU A 181 11.07 -28.93 -1.41
C LEU A 181 10.08 -27.74 -1.29
N CYS A 182 10.05 -27.02 -0.16
CA CYS A 182 9.30 -25.77 -0.02
C CYS A 182 10.04 -24.53 -0.60
N GLY A 183 11.16 -24.75 -1.29
CA GLY A 183 12.00 -23.72 -1.91
C GLY A 183 12.96 -22.99 -0.95
N LEU A 184 13.00 -23.37 0.33
CA LEU A 184 13.91 -22.75 1.31
C LEU A 184 15.32 -23.34 1.20
N LYS A 185 16.34 -22.49 1.01
CA LYS A 185 17.76 -22.85 1.09
C LYS A 185 18.27 -22.71 2.53
N LEU A 186 18.70 -23.82 3.12
CA LEU A 186 19.28 -23.91 4.45
C LEU A 186 20.81 -23.95 4.35
N LYS A 187 21.48 -23.20 5.24
CA LYS A 187 22.95 -23.14 5.32
C LYS A 187 23.36 -23.71 6.67
N ILE A 188 24.01 -24.86 6.68
CA ILE A 188 24.28 -25.62 7.90
C ILE A 188 25.79 -25.57 8.18
N PRO A 189 26.23 -25.12 9.37
CA PRO A 189 27.64 -25.01 9.70
C PRO A 189 28.30 -26.39 9.86
N PRO A 190 29.62 -26.50 9.64
CA PRO A 190 30.35 -27.77 9.75
C PRO A 190 30.37 -28.37 11.17
N ASN A 191 30.10 -27.56 12.19
CA ASN A 191 30.04 -27.95 13.61
C ASN A 191 28.64 -28.43 14.06
N PHE A 192 27.69 -28.57 13.14
CA PHE A 192 26.35 -29.05 13.48
C PHE A 192 26.39 -30.55 13.82
N LYS A 193 25.99 -30.90 15.06
CA LYS A 193 26.10 -32.26 15.60
C LYS A 193 24.95 -33.21 15.20
N GLY A 194 23.85 -32.70 14.65
CA GLY A 194 22.68 -33.52 14.27
C GLY A 194 22.82 -34.18 12.90
N LYS A 195 22.17 -35.34 12.70
CA LYS A 195 22.16 -36.07 11.40
C LYS A 195 21.14 -35.50 10.40
N SER A 196 20.14 -34.76 10.89
CA SER A 196 19.10 -34.14 10.08
C SER A 196 18.71 -32.77 10.63
N VAL A 197 18.18 -31.91 9.75
CA VAL A 197 17.69 -30.56 10.09
C VAL A 197 16.23 -30.43 9.65
N ALA A 198 15.38 -29.93 10.54
CA ALA A 198 13.99 -29.63 10.21
C ALA A 198 13.89 -28.26 9.50
N CYS A 199 13.15 -28.21 8.39
CA CYS A 199 12.90 -26.95 7.70
C CYS A 199 12.00 -26.03 8.57
N PRO A 200 12.39 -24.78 8.86
CA PRO A 200 11.57 -23.86 9.66
C PRO A 200 10.28 -23.44 8.96
N ARG A 201 10.18 -23.63 7.64
CA ARG A 201 9.01 -23.22 6.84
C ARG A 201 7.95 -24.32 6.71
N CYS A 202 8.36 -25.57 6.48
CA CYS A 202 7.44 -26.69 6.25
C CYS A 202 7.62 -27.85 7.23
N LYS A 203 8.50 -27.73 8.22
CA LYS A 203 8.83 -28.73 9.26
C LYS A 203 9.32 -30.10 8.77
N ARG A 204 9.51 -30.28 7.46
CA ARG A 204 10.07 -31.50 6.86
C ARG A 204 11.53 -31.69 7.30
N LYS A 205 11.89 -32.92 7.68
CA LYS A 205 13.27 -33.30 8.01
C LYS A 205 14.09 -33.45 6.72
N LEU A 206 15.30 -32.90 6.72
CA LEU A 206 16.27 -33.00 5.64
C LEU A 206 17.53 -33.64 6.20
N ASP A 207 17.95 -34.75 5.62
CA ASP A 207 19.16 -35.45 6.04
C ASP A 207 20.40 -34.73 5.53
N LEU A 208 21.44 -34.71 6.36
CA LEU A 208 22.73 -34.16 5.98
C LEU A 208 23.51 -35.22 5.18
N PRO A 209 24.20 -34.83 4.10
CA PRO A 209 25.17 -35.72 3.47
C PRO A 209 26.22 -36.10 4.52
N LYS A 210 26.53 -37.41 4.61
CA LYS A 210 27.62 -37.88 5.45
C LYS A 210 28.92 -37.21 4.96
N LYS A 211 29.69 -36.65 5.90
CA LYS A 211 31.01 -36.07 5.61
C LYS A 211 31.95 -37.11 5.03
#